data_AF-A0A6L5GBR5-F1
#
_entry.id   AF-A0A6L5GBR5-F1
#
_cell.length_a   1.000
_cell.length_b   1.000
_cell.length_c   1.000
_cell.angle_alpha   90.00
_cell.angle_beta   90.00
_cell.angle_gamma   90.00
#
_symmetry.space_group_name_H-M   'P 1'
#
loop_
_entity.id
_entity.type
_entity.pdbx_description
1 polymer ?
#
loop_
_entity_poly.entity_id
_entity_poly.type
_entity_poly.pdbx_seq_one_letter_code
_entity_poly.pdbx_strand_id
1 'polypeptide(L)'
;MARKRTRANREAVEAGSGLIARILKRADIFRFGKGRSPNTPGTPGRTDYPNSIDADRATLNQRLREKYDRIMDKNGPEYQTNRERGPVLSGIMDRKTGKVYFGQNHADPPGDLHPSIKSRVDARNDDIANGRVPTPEFLGKPGSHSEVYAWNEVLKDRPDAKPEDLIVDNIRLKGSKKGEFIECCANCSSIVEGIDGWDRKN
;
A
#
# COMPACT_ATOMS: atom_id res chain seq x y z
N MET A 1 3.25 24.94 -74.21
CA MET A 1 4.07 23.80 -74.68
C MET A 1 4.22 22.83 -73.52
N ALA A 2 3.50 21.72 -73.53
CA ALA A 2 3.94 20.41 -74.06
C ALA A 2 4.53 19.52 -72.94
N ARG A 3 3.76 18.45 -72.69
CA ARG A 3 3.97 17.27 -71.85
C ARG A 3 5.42 16.76 -71.81
N LYS A 4 5.81 16.18 -70.67
CA LYS A 4 6.49 14.88 -70.61
C LYS A 4 6.17 14.15 -69.30
N ARG A 5 5.28 13.16 -69.40
CA ARG A 5 5.22 11.97 -68.53
C ARG A 5 6.18 10.94 -69.15
N THR A 6 6.97 10.27 -68.31
CA THR A 6 7.46 8.87 -68.40
C THR A 6 8.72 8.77 -67.51
N ARG A 7 9.05 7.69 -66.78
CA ARG A 7 8.46 6.41 -66.38
C ARG A 7 9.58 5.70 -65.60
N ALA A 8 9.22 4.76 -64.71
CA ALA A 8 10.07 3.71 -64.13
C ALA A 8 11.08 4.18 -63.07
N ASN A 9 11.37 3.48 -61.98
CA ASN A 9 10.91 2.23 -61.37
C ASN A 9 11.29 2.37 -59.87
N ARG A 10 10.41 2.03 -58.93
CA ARG A 10 10.51 0.78 -58.15
C ARG A 10 11.91 0.59 -57.55
N GLU A 11 12.11 1.13 -56.35
CA GLU A 11 13.02 0.65 -55.28
C GLU A 11 13.25 1.77 -54.25
N ALA A 12 12.41 1.79 -53.22
CA ALA A 12 12.71 2.25 -51.85
C ALA A 12 11.44 2.13 -50.98
N VAL A 13 10.75 1.00 -51.12
CA VAL A 13 10.01 0.44 -50.00
C VAL A 13 11.08 -0.26 -49.18
N GLU A 14 11.78 0.49 -48.32
CA GLU A 14 12.69 0.02 -47.25
C GLU A 14 13.67 1.14 -46.85
N ALA A 15 13.19 2.19 -46.17
CA ALA A 15 14.06 3.09 -45.38
C ALA A 15 13.32 3.99 -44.38
N GLY A 16 12.05 3.71 -44.05
CA GLY A 16 11.21 4.62 -43.26
C GLY A 16 10.72 4.11 -41.91
N SER A 17 11.05 2.87 -41.54
CA SER A 17 10.42 2.17 -40.39
C SER A 17 11.44 1.61 -39.39
N GLY A 18 12.69 2.07 -39.44
CA GLY A 18 13.78 1.60 -38.58
C GLY A 18 14.06 2.42 -37.31
N LEU A 19 13.58 3.66 -37.23
CA LEU A 19 13.93 4.56 -36.11
C LEU A 19 12.81 4.69 -35.05
N ILE A 20 11.55 4.52 -35.42
CA ILE A 20 10.43 4.49 -34.47
C ILE A 20 10.26 3.10 -33.82
N ALA A 21 10.76 2.04 -34.48
CA ALA A 21 10.72 0.66 -33.95
C ALA A 21 11.83 0.34 -32.92
N ARG A 22 12.77 1.26 -32.65
CA ARG A 22 13.86 1.08 -31.65
C ARG A 22 13.69 1.90 -30.37
N ILE A 23 12.70 2.79 -30.29
CA ILE A 23 12.38 3.55 -29.06
C ILE A 23 11.23 2.91 -28.26
N LEU A 24 10.48 1.97 -28.84
CA LEU A 24 9.35 1.28 -28.17
C LEU A 24 9.66 -0.16 -27.73
N LYS A 25 10.93 -0.55 -27.59
CA LYS A 25 11.35 -1.89 -27.11
C LYS A 25 12.20 -1.86 -25.82
N ARG A 26 11.85 -0.99 -24.88
CA ARG A 26 12.32 -1.05 -23.48
C ARG A 26 11.20 -0.91 -22.44
N ALA A 27 9.94 -1.02 -22.88
CA ALA A 27 8.77 -0.93 -22.01
C ALA A 27 8.18 -2.29 -21.58
N ASP A 28 8.83 -3.42 -21.91
CA ASP A 28 8.32 -4.77 -21.63
C ASP A 28 9.31 -5.61 -20.80
N ILE A 29 9.77 -5.08 -19.67
CA ILE A 29 10.41 -5.88 -18.61
C ILE A 29 9.80 -5.48 -17.27
N PHE A 30 8.49 -5.68 -17.10
CA PHE A 30 7.82 -5.90 -15.81
C PHE A 30 6.39 -6.36 -16.12
N ARG A 31 6.28 -7.57 -16.66
CA ARG A 31 5.00 -8.23 -16.91
C ARG A 31 5.04 -9.68 -16.44
N PHE A 32 5.21 -9.85 -15.14
CA PHE A 32 4.93 -11.05 -14.34
C PHE A 32 4.57 -10.54 -12.93
N GLY A 33 3.44 -10.83 -12.28
CA GLY A 33 2.43 -11.85 -12.53
C GLY A 33 0.99 -11.37 -12.34
N LYS A 34 0.17 -11.79 -13.30
CA LYS A 34 -1.18 -12.35 -13.19
C LYS A 34 -1.93 -12.18 -11.85
N GLY A 35 -3.06 -11.47 -11.93
CA GLY A 35 -4.31 -11.95 -11.33
C GLY A 35 -4.80 -11.15 -10.13
N ARG A 36 -5.54 -10.06 -10.39
CA ARG A 36 -6.69 -9.74 -9.53
C ARG A 36 -7.58 -10.99 -9.59
N SER A 37 -7.72 -11.71 -8.48
CA SER A 37 -8.60 -12.88 -8.40
C SER A 37 -9.98 -12.46 -8.90
N PRO A 38 -10.51 -13.05 -9.98
CA PRO A 38 -11.90 -12.83 -10.33
C PRO A 38 -12.73 -13.35 -9.16
N ASN A 39 -13.67 -12.53 -8.68
CA ASN A 39 -14.72 -12.96 -7.76
C ASN A 39 -15.32 -14.26 -8.29
N THR A 40 -14.88 -15.37 -7.72
CA THR A 40 -15.43 -16.69 -7.97
C THR A 40 -16.55 -16.82 -6.96
N PRO A 41 -17.82 -16.85 -7.38
CA PRO A 41 -18.89 -17.19 -6.46
C PRO A 41 -18.63 -18.62 -5.97
N GLY A 42 -18.32 -18.76 -4.68
CA GLY A 42 -18.29 -20.07 -4.03
C GLY A 42 -16.93 -20.75 -3.86
N THR A 43 -15.80 -20.04 -3.69
CA THR A 43 -14.67 -20.67 -2.97
C THR A 43 -15.12 -20.84 -1.52
N PRO A 44 -15.20 -22.08 -0.97
CA PRO A 44 -15.48 -22.27 0.45
C PRO A 44 -14.44 -21.47 1.21
N GLY A 45 -14.89 -20.55 2.09
CA GLY A 45 -13.97 -19.78 2.92
C GLY A 45 -12.97 -20.73 3.58
N ARG A 46 -11.70 -20.31 3.70
CA ARG A 46 -10.80 -20.95 4.67
C ARG A 46 -11.60 -21.09 5.97
N THR A 47 -11.78 -22.32 6.43
CA THR A 47 -12.54 -22.66 7.65
C THR A 47 -11.99 -21.98 8.91
N ASP A 48 -10.85 -21.30 8.76
CA ASP A 48 -10.08 -20.67 9.84
C ASP A 48 -10.52 -19.23 10.14
N TYR A 49 -11.37 -18.61 9.31
CA TYR A 49 -11.85 -17.25 9.54
C TYR A 49 -13.37 -17.23 9.80
N PRO A 50 -13.84 -16.52 10.84
CA PRO A 50 -15.24 -16.49 11.22
C PRO A 50 -16.13 -15.72 10.23
N ASN A 51 -15.58 -14.77 9.47
CA ASN A 51 -16.33 -13.95 8.51
C ASN A 51 -15.67 -13.87 7.13
N SER A 52 -16.41 -13.32 6.16
CA SER A 52 -15.86 -12.95 4.86
C SER A 52 -14.91 -11.74 4.98
N ILE A 53 -14.01 -11.61 4.01
CA ILE A 53 -13.07 -10.48 3.94
C ILE A 53 -13.80 -9.12 3.91
N ASP A 54 -14.93 -9.04 3.22
CA ASP A 54 -15.73 -7.81 3.11
C ASP A 54 -16.40 -7.44 4.44
N ALA A 55 -16.91 -8.43 5.18
CA ALA A 55 -17.50 -8.22 6.50
C ALA A 55 -16.46 -7.80 7.54
N ASP A 56 -15.30 -8.45 7.52
CA ASP A 56 -14.16 -8.08 8.36
C ASP A 56 -13.67 -6.65 8.05
N ARG A 57 -13.56 -6.30 6.76
CA ARG A 57 -13.18 -4.95 6.33
C ARG A 57 -14.22 -3.89 6.71
N ALA A 58 -15.51 -4.19 6.59
CA ALA A 58 -16.56 -3.28 7.06
C ALA A 58 -16.43 -3.01 8.57
N THR A 59 -16.15 -4.06 9.35
CA THR A 59 -15.91 -3.95 10.79
C THR A 59 -14.64 -3.15 11.08
N LEU A 60 -13.53 -3.43 10.38
CA LEU A 60 -12.29 -2.65 10.51
C LEU A 60 -12.53 -1.16 10.24
N ASN A 61 -13.26 -0.83 9.18
CA ASN A 61 -13.55 0.56 8.81
C ASN A 61 -14.45 1.26 9.82
N GLN A 62 -15.43 0.54 10.38
CA GLN A 62 -16.22 1.05 11.49
C GLN A 62 -15.32 1.37 12.70
N ARG A 63 -14.47 0.44 13.12
CA ARG A 63 -13.58 0.62 14.29
C ARG A 63 -12.54 1.72 14.06
N LEU A 64 -12.03 1.83 12.84
CA LEU A 64 -11.10 2.89 12.43
C LEU A 64 -11.78 4.26 12.48
N ARG A 65 -13.03 4.35 12.03
CA ARG A 65 -13.82 5.58 12.11
C ARG A 65 -14.13 5.97 13.56
N GLU A 66 -14.52 5.01 14.38
CA GLU A 66 -14.74 5.25 15.82
C GLU A 66 -13.49 5.79 16.50
N LYS A 67 -12.31 5.22 16.22
CA LYS A 67 -11.03 5.70 16.76
C LYS A 67 -10.66 7.09 16.24
N TYR A 68 -10.87 7.34 14.94
CA TYR A 68 -10.68 8.66 14.34
C TYR A 68 -11.55 9.71 15.03
N ASP A 69 -12.84 9.44 15.22
CA ASP A 69 -13.76 10.40 15.84
C ASP A 69 -13.34 10.73 17.28
N ARG A 70 -12.86 9.74 18.05
CA ARG A 70 -12.31 9.97 19.41
C ARG A 70 -11.04 10.82 19.42
N ILE A 71 -10.12 10.61 18.47
CA ILE A 71 -8.91 11.43 18.32
C ILE A 71 -9.26 12.88 17.93
N MET A 72 -10.34 13.09 17.20
CA MET A 72 -10.73 14.37 16.62
C MET A 72 -11.72 15.18 17.47
N ASP A 73 -12.39 14.54 18.42
CA ASP A 73 -13.33 15.21 19.34
C ASP A 73 -12.58 16.08 20.35
N LYS A 74 -12.66 17.40 20.19
CA LYS A 74 -12.01 18.40 21.05
C LYS A 74 -12.42 18.34 22.52
N ASN A 75 -13.57 17.75 22.82
CA ASN A 75 -14.08 17.61 24.18
C ASN A 75 -13.81 16.22 24.76
N GLY A 76 -13.26 15.31 23.94
CA GLY A 76 -13.01 13.92 24.30
C GLY A 76 -11.67 13.73 25.00
N PRO A 77 -11.55 12.68 25.84
CA PRO A 77 -10.31 12.38 26.57
C PRO A 77 -9.17 11.90 25.66
N GLU A 78 -9.47 11.44 24.45
CA GLU A 78 -8.49 10.99 23.45
C GLU A 78 -8.15 12.08 22.43
N TYR A 79 -8.67 13.31 22.60
CA TYR A 79 -8.40 14.40 21.69
C TYR A 79 -6.90 14.60 21.47
N GLN A 80 -6.50 14.77 20.22
CA GLN A 80 -5.14 15.12 19.87
C GLN A 80 -5.12 16.36 18.96
N THR A 81 -4.23 17.28 19.28
CA THR A 81 -3.95 18.45 18.45
C THR A 81 -3.38 18.04 17.09
N ASN A 82 -3.36 18.99 16.15
CA ASN A 82 -2.68 18.78 14.87
C ASN A 82 -1.21 18.35 15.04
N ARG A 83 -0.52 18.75 16.12
CA ARG A 83 0.88 18.40 16.32
C ARG A 83 1.04 16.95 16.75
N GLU A 84 0.19 16.48 17.66
CA GLU A 84 0.30 15.16 18.29
C GLU A 84 -0.11 14.03 17.36
N ARG A 85 -1.19 14.21 16.57
CA ARG A 85 -1.83 13.05 15.93
C ARG A 85 -1.14 12.47 14.69
N GLY A 86 -0.10 13.13 14.16
CA GLY A 86 0.52 12.68 12.90
C GLY A 86 -0.44 12.74 11.69
N PRO A 87 0.01 12.35 10.49
CA PRO A 87 -0.78 12.42 9.26
C PRO A 87 -1.80 11.30 9.07
N VAL A 88 -1.55 10.09 9.57
CA VAL A 88 -2.35 8.89 9.29
C VAL A 88 -2.65 8.11 10.58
N LEU A 89 -3.85 7.57 10.66
CA LEU A 89 -4.25 6.51 11.58
C LEU A 89 -4.46 5.24 10.76
N SER A 90 -3.82 4.15 11.17
CA SER A 90 -3.99 2.83 10.57
C SER A 90 -4.71 1.91 11.53
N GLY A 91 -5.55 1.05 10.99
CA GLY A 91 -6.12 -0.08 11.69
C GLY A 91 -5.67 -1.37 11.02
N ILE A 92 -5.24 -2.35 11.83
CA ILE A 92 -5.01 -3.72 11.36
C ILE A 92 -5.92 -4.66 12.13
N MET A 93 -6.76 -5.39 11.42
CA MET A 93 -7.58 -6.45 11.99
C MET A 93 -6.86 -7.77 11.84
N ASP A 94 -6.77 -8.51 12.94
CA ASP A 94 -6.50 -9.93 12.91
C ASP A 94 -7.80 -10.69 12.63
N ARG A 95 -7.92 -11.29 11.45
CA ARG A 95 -9.15 -11.94 11.00
C ARG A 95 -9.48 -13.22 11.78
N LYS A 96 -8.49 -13.86 12.41
CA LYS A 96 -8.75 -15.07 13.21
C LYS A 96 -9.44 -14.75 14.53
N THR A 97 -9.10 -13.59 15.12
CA THR A 97 -9.60 -13.18 16.44
C THR A 97 -10.67 -12.08 16.35
N GLY A 98 -10.76 -11.38 15.22
CA GLY A 98 -11.61 -10.20 15.03
C GLY A 98 -11.10 -8.94 15.74
N LYS A 99 -9.93 -9.01 16.42
CA LYS A 99 -9.38 -7.89 17.17
C LYS A 99 -8.73 -6.88 16.23
N VAL A 100 -8.98 -5.59 16.48
CA VAL A 100 -8.42 -4.47 15.72
C VAL A 100 -7.37 -3.74 16.53
N TYR A 101 -6.22 -3.52 15.92
CA TYR A 101 -5.08 -2.81 16.48
C TYR A 101 -4.88 -1.51 15.72
N PHE A 102 -4.48 -0.46 16.43
CA PHE A 102 -4.33 0.87 15.85
C PHE A 102 -2.89 1.34 15.92
N GLY A 103 -2.49 2.13 14.94
CA GLY A 103 -1.20 2.83 14.93
C GLY A 103 -1.36 4.24 14.37
N GLN A 104 -0.52 5.15 14.86
CA GLN A 104 -0.37 6.50 14.33
C GLN A 104 1.09 6.70 13.95
N ASN A 105 1.40 7.64 13.05
CA ASN A 105 2.80 7.89 12.70
C ASN A 105 3.56 8.48 13.89
N HIS A 106 4.83 8.08 14.00
CA HIS A 106 5.80 8.66 14.93
C HIS A 106 7.04 9.15 14.17
N ALA A 107 7.91 9.88 14.89
CA ALA A 107 9.18 10.34 14.33
C ALA A 107 10.14 9.19 14.04
N ASP A 108 10.14 8.18 14.91
CA ASP A 108 11.00 7.01 14.83
C ASP A 108 10.18 5.72 14.80
N PRO A 109 10.73 4.60 14.32
CA PRO A 109 10.11 3.29 14.45
C PRO A 109 9.97 2.87 15.94
N PRO A 110 9.08 1.90 16.25
CA PRO A 110 9.02 1.30 17.58
C PRO A 110 10.39 0.76 18.02
N GLY A 111 10.77 1.00 19.27
CA GLY A 111 12.02 0.45 19.82
C GLY A 111 12.00 -1.08 19.98
N ASP A 112 10.81 -1.66 19.98
CA ASP A 112 10.52 -3.09 20.19
C ASP A 112 9.85 -3.72 18.96
N LEU A 113 10.38 -3.43 17.77
CA LEU A 113 9.88 -4.04 16.53
C LEU A 113 10.03 -5.57 16.56
N HIS A 114 8.93 -6.26 16.29
CA HIS A 114 8.94 -7.72 16.09
C HIS A 114 9.91 -8.10 14.95
N PRO A 115 10.71 -9.18 15.09
CA PRO A 115 11.74 -9.53 14.11
C PRO A 115 11.25 -9.64 12.67
N SER A 116 10.03 -10.15 12.45
CA SER A 116 9.44 -10.24 11.10
C SER A 116 9.22 -8.87 10.46
N ILE A 117 8.78 -7.87 11.23
CA ILE A 117 8.62 -6.49 10.74
C ILE A 117 9.99 -5.85 10.58
N LYS A 118 10.88 -6.02 11.56
CA LYS A 118 12.22 -5.45 11.54
C LYS A 118 12.97 -5.83 10.27
N SER A 119 12.93 -7.12 9.89
CA SER A 119 13.60 -7.59 8.66
C SER A 119 13.11 -6.87 7.39
N ARG A 120 11.83 -6.52 7.31
CA ARG A 120 11.24 -5.81 6.18
C ARG A 120 11.56 -4.31 6.19
N VAL A 121 11.59 -3.70 7.37
CA VAL A 121 12.04 -2.32 7.56
C VAL A 121 13.52 -2.19 7.17
N ASP A 122 14.36 -3.11 7.62
CA ASP A 122 15.79 -3.14 7.29
C ASP A 122 15.98 -3.30 5.77
N ALA A 123 15.30 -4.27 5.14
CA ALA A 123 15.36 -4.46 3.69
C ALA A 123 14.92 -3.21 2.90
N ARG A 124 13.85 -2.54 3.33
CA ARG A 124 13.40 -1.29 2.72
C ARG A 124 14.44 -0.18 2.87
N ASN A 125 15.03 -0.04 4.05
CA ASN A 125 16.10 0.94 4.28
C ASN A 125 17.35 0.65 3.45
N ASP A 126 17.72 -0.62 3.31
CA ASP A 126 18.83 -1.06 2.46
C ASP A 126 18.56 -0.78 0.98
N ASP A 127 17.32 -0.98 0.50
CA ASP A 127 16.95 -0.61 -0.87
C ASP A 127 17.12 0.89 -1.11
N ILE A 128 16.75 1.72 -0.14
CA ILE A 128 16.87 3.19 -0.22
C ILE A 128 18.33 3.62 -0.20
N ALA A 129 19.12 3.11 0.74
CA ALA A 129 20.53 3.44 0.89
C ALA A 129 21.33 3.08 -0.38
N ASN A 130 20.94 2.00 -1.06
CA ASN A 130 21.56 1.55 -2.30
C ASN A 130 20.89 2.13 -3.58
N GLY A 131 19.97 3.09 -3.44
CA GLY A 131 19.31 3.74 -4.58
C GLY A 131 18.44 2.82 -5.44
N ARG A 132 18.05 1.65 -4.93
CA ARG A 132 17.20 0.67 -5.64
C ARG A 132 15.74 1.12 -5.72
N VAL A 133 15.30 1.94 -4.78
CA VAL A 133 13.94 2.49 -4.72
C VAL A 133 13.97 3.99 -4.39
N PRO A 134 13.09 4.80 -4.99
CA PRO A 134 12.95 6.20 -4.59
C PRO A 134 12.25 6.28 -3.23
N THR A 135 12.67 7.24 -2.41
CA THR A 135 11.92 7.64 -1.20
C THR A 135 11.86 9.15 -1.13
N PRO A 136 10.73 9.75 -1.52
CA PRO A 136 10.53 11.17 -1.29
C PRO A 136 10.66 11.49 0.19
N GLU A 137 11.48 12.49 0.53
CA GLU A 137 11.75 12.90 1.90
C GLU A 137 10.46 13.21 2.69
N PHE A 138 9.44 13.74 2.01
CA PHE A 138 8.14 14.05 2.60
C PHE A 138 7.38 12.84 3.14
N LEU A 139 7.74 11.61 2.73
CA LEU A 139 7.10 10.40 3.24
C LEU A 139 7.53 10.07 4.66
N GLY A 140 8.66 10.60 5.15
CA GLY A 140 9.20 10.25 6.45
C GLY A 140 10.02 8.95 6.45
N LYS A 141 10.47 8.56 7.65
CA LYS A 141 11.38 7.44 7.87
C LYS A 141 10.65 6.09 7.71
N PRO A 142 11.11 5.18 6.84
CA PRO A 142 10.57 3.83 6.79
C PRO A 142 10.58 3.16 8.17
N GLY A 143 9.47 2.52 8.54
CA GLY A 143 9.29 1.91 9.86
C GLY A 143 8.61 2.81 10.89
N SER A 144 8.53 4.13 10.70
CA SER A 144 7.90 5.03 11.68
C SER A 144 6.41 5.32 11.41
N HIS A 145 5.83 4.66 10.40
CA HIS A 145 4.49 4.95 9.91
C HIS A 145 3.43 4.15 10.67
N SER A 146 2.19 4.64 10.62
CA SER A 146 1.05 4.11 11.37
C SER A 146 0.79 2.62 11.14
N GLU A 147 0.98 2.10 9.92
CA GLU A 147 0.77 0.69 9.60
C GLU A 147 1.76 -0.22 10.34
N VAL A 148 3.00 0.25 10.50
CA VAL A 148 4.08 -0.50 11.17
C VAL A 148 3.79 -0.63 12.66
N TYR A 149 3.32 0.46 13.28
CA TYR A 149 2.88 0.44 14.67
C TYR A 149 1.70 -0.50 14.88
N ALA A 150 0.65 -0.38 14.04
CA ALA A 150 -0.52 -1.24 14.15
C ALA A 150 -0.15 -2.73 14.00
N TRP A 151 0.74 -3.06 13.06
CA TRP A 151 1.16 -4.44 12.85
C TRP A 151 2.03 -4.97 13.99
N ASN A 152 2.90 -4.12 14.54
CA ASN A 152 3.71 -4.51 15.70
C ASN A 152 2.83 -4.88 16.90
N GLU A 153 1.75 -4.15 17.14
CA GLU A 153 0.79 -4.48 18.21
C GLU A 153 0.05 -5.80 17.96
N VAL A 154 -0.29 -6.12 16.71
CA VAL A 154 -0.83 -7.45 16.35
C VAL A 154 0.15 -8.54 16.77
N LEU A 155 1.44 -8.39 16.43
CA LEU A 155 2.46 -9.41 16.69
C LEU A 155 2.89 -9.49 18.16
N LYS A 156 2.66 -8.45 18.95
CA LYS A 156 2.80 -8.54 20.41
C LYS A 156 1.72 -9.43 21.03
N ASP A 157 0.50 -9.41 20.50
CA ASP A 157 -0.63 -10.21 20.98
C ASP A 157 -0.65 -11.62 20.39
N ARG A 158 -0.34 -11.73 19.08
CA ARG A 158 -0.29 -12.98 18.33
C ARG A 158 1.03 -13.07 17.52
N PRO A 159 2.15 -13.48 18.16
CA PRO A 159 3.47 -13.50 17.53
C PRO A 159 3.59 -14.40 16.28
N ASP A 160 2.71 -15.38 16.14
CA ASP A 160 2.62 -16.29 15.00
C ASP A 160 1.69 -15.78 13.88
N ALA A 161 1.11 -14.57 14.02
CA ALA A 161 0.24 -14.00 13.02
C ALA A 161 0.97 -13.81 11.69
N LYS A 162 0.36 -14.35 10.63
CA LYS A 162 0.89 -14.23 9.26
C LYS A 162 0.21 -13.08 8.53
N PRO A 163 0.89 -12.39 7.59
CA PRO A 163 0.29 -11.29 6.83
C PRO A 163 -1.07 -11.63 6.22
N GLU A 164 -1.23 -12.84 5.67
CA GLU A 164 -2.48 -13.29 5.05
C GLU A 164 -3.66 -13.47 6.01
N ASP A 165 -3.41 -13.49 7.33
CA ASP A 165 -4.45 -13.49 8.35
C ASP A 165 -4.96 -12.09 8.68
N LEU A 166 -4.37 -11.04 8.09
CA LEU A 166 -4.57 -9.66 8.52
C LEU A 166 -5.24 -8.81 7.43
N ILE A 167 -5.94 -7.76 7.85
CA ILE A 167 -6.48 -6.71 6.98
C ILE A 167 -5.94 -5.37 7.47
N VAL A 168 -5.49 -4.51 6.56
CA VAL A 168 -5.12 -3.13 6.84
C VAL A 168 -6.08 -2.14 6.17
N ASP A 169 -6.40 -1.07 6.88
CA ASP A 169 -7.04 0.12 6.31
C ASP A 169 -6.55 1.39 7.04
N ASN A 170 -6.63 2.52 6.36
CA ASN A 170 -5.95 3.76 6.74
C ASN A 170 -6.87 4.97 6.59
N ILE A 171 -6.80 5.91 7.52
CA ILE A 171 -7.57 7.16 7.50
C ILE A 171 -6.67 8.37 7.72
N ARG A 172 -6.91 9.44 6.95
CA ARG A 172 -6.16 10.69 7.06
C ARG A 172 -6.53 11.43 8.34
N LEU A 173 -5.53 11.82 9.13
CA LEU A 173 -5.71 12.67 10.31
C LEU A 173 -5.43 14.16 10.03
N LYS A 174 -4.84 14.48 8.88
CA LYS A 174 -4.44 15.85 8.49
C LYS A 174 -4.88 16.22 7.07
N GLY A 175 -4.86 17.52 6.80
CA GLY A 175 -5.18 18.10 5.49
C GLY A 175 -6.68 18.30 5.26
N SER A 176 -7.02 18.73 4.05
CA SER A 176 -8.41 18.98 3.63
C SER A 176 -9.24 17.69 3.56
N LYS A 177 -8.59 16.56 3.30
CA LYS A 177 -9.20 15.21 3.18
C LYS A 177 -9.18 14.41 4.49
N LYS A 178 -9.07 15.06 5.65
CA LYS A 178 -9.10 14.36 6.94
C LYS A 178 -10.39 13.54 7.09
N GLY A 179 -10.29 12.32 7.60
CA GLY A 179 -11.40 11.38 7.72
C GLY A 179 -11.66 10.55 6.46
N GLU A 180 -10.96 10.81 5.36
CA GLU A 180 -11.00 9.97 4.16
C GLU A 180 -9.93 8.87 4.20
N PHE A 181 -10.17 7.82 3.41
CA PHE A 181 -9.20 6.77 3.15
C PHE A 181 -7.90 7.32 2.55
N ILE A 182 -6.79 6.65 2.86
CA ILE A 182 -5.49 6.89 2.21
C ILE A 182 -4.78 5.57 1.96
N GLU A 183 -4.35 5.34 0.72
CA GLU A 183 -3.53 4.17 0.41
C GLU A 183 -2.22 4.14 1.21
N CYS A 184 -1.68 2.93 1.41
CA CYS A 184 -0.32 2.78 1.92
C CYS A 184 0.67 3.52 1.00
N CYS A 185 1.62 4.26 1.60
CA CYS A 185 2.68 4.88 0.83
C CYS A 185 3.72 3.83 0.38
N ALA A 186 4.63 4.21 -0.52
CA ALA A 186 5.63 3.28 -1.05
C ALA A 186 6.50 2.58 0.01
N ASN A 187 6.77 3.24 1.15
CA ASN A 187 7.47 2.61 2.27
C ASN A 187 6.60 1.52 2.91
N CYS A 188 5.35 1.86 3.24
CA CYS A 188 4.45 0.94 3.93
C CYS A 188 4.02 -0.22 3.05
N SER A 189 3.69 0.00 1.78
CA SER A 189 3.29 -1.08 0.86
C SER A 189 4.36 -2.17 0.75
N SER A 190 5.64 -1.82 0.81
CA SER A 190 6.73 -2.81 0.84
C SER A 190 6.85 -3.52 2.20
N ILE A 191 6.63 -2.80 3.31
CA ILE A 191 6.76 -3.38 4.65
C ILE A 191 5.57 -4.30 4.96
N VAL A 192 4.34 -3.86 4.72
CA VAL A 192 3.11 -4.61 5.02
C VAL A 192 2.64 -5.50 3.86
N GLU A 193 3.50 -5.75 2.88
CA GLU A 193 3.18 -6.62 1.74
C GLU A 193 2.61 -7.98 2.21
N GLY A 194 1.50 -8.37 1.58
CA GLY A 194 0.78 -9.61 1.89
C GLY A 194 -0.36 -9.45 2.90
N ILE A 195 -0.47 -8.33 3.62
CA ILE A 195 -1.64 -7.99 4.44
C ILE A 195 -2.78 -7.49 3.54
N ASP A 196 -3.96 -8.09 3.59
CA ASP A 196 -5.06 -7.67 2.71
C ASP A 196 -5.35 -6.17 2.84
N GLY A 197 -5.25 -5.43 1.73
CA GLY A 197 -5.37 -3.96 1.71
C GLY A 197 -4.07 -3.18 1.51
N TRP A 198 -2.90 -3.84 1.57
CA TRP A 198 -1.58 -3.21 1.42
C TRP A 198 -1.37 -2.47 0.08
N ASP A 199 -2.06 -2.89 -0.97
CA ASP A 199 -1.98 -2.38 -2.34
C ASP A 199 -3.24 -1.62 -2.79
N ARG A 200 -4.23 -1.46 -1.92
CA ARG A 200 -5.48 -0.75 -2.25
C ARG A 200 -5.18 0.69 -2.62
N LYS A 201 -5.85 1.15 -3.68
CA LYS A 201 -5.75 2.50 -4.22
C LYS A 201 -7.02 3.28 -3.99
N ASN A 202 -6.86 4.58 -3.74
CA ASN A 202 -7.97 5.53 -3.59
C ASN A 202 -8.46 6.06 -4.95
#